data_AF-A0A7S0L6P7-F1
#
_entry.id   AF-A0A7S0L6P7-F1
#
_cell.length_a   1.000
_cell.length_b   1.000
_cell.length_c   1.000
_cell.angle_alpha   90.00
_cell.angle_beta   90.00
_cell.angle_gamma   90.00
#
_symmetry.space_group_name_H-M   'P 1'
#
loop_
_entity.id
_entity.type
_entity.pdbx_description
1 polymer ?
#
loop_
_entity_poly.entity_id
_entity_poly.type
_entity_poly.pdbx_seq_one_letter_code
_entity_poly.pdbx_strand_id
1 'polypeptide(L)'
;MSCCLCLSGSDSSAGYSNSREQAFGDLNIPRERRCCFGIFYPETYQDMGKMRPVHMFFDREKPAAKILEGAVAHAGLKLEKGMLVGSPGKINLFTLDGDVLRLDLELEAHLGSTLHPSSVLILEKGNRLSDERIACVKAAAADSPSAGCAMM
;
A
#
# COMPACT_ATOMS: atom_id res chain seq x y z
N MET A 1 -22.28 -3.15 28.21
CA MET A 1 -21.11 -3.87 28.75
C MET A 1 -20.92 -5.08 27.85
N SER A 2 -19.89 -5.07 26.98
CA SER A 2 -18.62 -5.83 27.18
C SER A 2 -18.86 -7.35 27.20
N CYS A 3 -18.26 -8.22 26.39
CA CYS A 3 -17.00 -8.18 25.65
C CYS A 3 -16.98 -9.23 24.50
N CYS A 4 -16.17 -8.95 23.48
CA CYS A 4 -15.27 -9.86 22.77
C CYS A 4 -15.67 -11.34 22.58
N LEU A 5 -15.94 -11.71 21.33
CA LEU A 5 -15.67 -13.05 20.82
C LEU A 5 -14.53 -12.98 19.79
N CYS A 6 -13.56 -13.83 20.03
CA CYS A 6 -12.20 -13.76 19.56
C CYS A 6 -12.07 -14.08 18.07
N LEU A 7 -11.45 -13.16 17.33
CA LEU A 7 -10.85 -13.40 16.02
C LEU A 7 -9.61 -14.29 16.20
N SER A 8 -9.81 -15.59 16.10
CA SER A 8 -8.73 -16.56 15.86
C SER A 8 -9.09 -17.36 14.62
N GLY A 9 -8.95 -16.72 13.47
CA GLY A 9 -8.92 -17.37 12.16
C GLY A 9 -7.54 -17.16 11.57
N SER A 10 -6.57 -18.01 11.97
CA SER A 10 -5.32 -18.18 11.24
C SER A 10 -5.63 -18.98 9.97
N ASP A 11 -6.27 -18.34 8.99
CA ASP A 11 -6.42 -18.90 7.66
C ASP A 11 -5.59 -18.09 6.68
N SER A 12 -4.71 -18.81 6.01
CA SER A 12 -3.81 -18.31 4.97
C SER A 12 -4.64 -17.96 3.74
N SER A 13 -5.41 -16.89 3.83
CA SER A 13 -6.21 -16.37 2.74
C SER A 13 -5.25 -15.98 1.60
N ALA A 14 -5.60 -16.29 0.36
CA ALA A 14 -4.82 -15.90 -0.80
C ALA A 14 -4.92 -14.38 -1.01
N GLY A 15 -4.33 -13.57 -0.12
CA GLY A 15 -4.37 -12.12 -0.17
C GLY A 15 -3.54 -11.50 0.94
N TYR A 16 -2.86 -10.39 0.61
CA TYR A 16 -1.89 -9.65 1.43
C TYR A 16 -0.73 -10.49 2.02
N SER A 17 0.41 -9.84 2.24
CA SER A 17 1.62 -10.47 2.80
C SER A 17 1.62 -10.53 4.34
N ASN A 18 0.71 -9.78 4.97
CA ASN A 18 0.50 -9.69 6.42
C ASN A 18 -0.98 -9.39 6.71
N SER A 19 -1.42 -9.59 7.95
CA SER A 19 -2.75 -9.19 8.39
C SER A 19 -2.80 -7.69 8.75
N ARG A 20 -3.99 -7.11 8.85
CA ARG A 20 -4.16 -5.70 9.23
C ARG A 20 -3.72 -5.43 10.68
N GLU A 21 -3.83 -6.42 11.56
CA GLU A 21 -3.35 -6.37 12.94
C GLU A 21 -1.83 -6.34 13.01
N GLN A 22 -1.17 -6.91 12.00
CA GLN A 22 0.28 -6.94 11.82
C GLN A 22 0.74 -5.94 10.74
N ALA A 23 -0.04 -4.89 10.47
CA ALA A 23 0.32 -3.86 9.52
C ALA A 23 1.61 -3.14 9.96
N PHE A 24 2.50 -2.87 9.00
CA PHE A 24 3.72 -2.11 9.25
C PHE A 24 3.42 -0.61 9.39
N GLY A 25 4.16 0.11 10.23
CA GLY A 25 4.00 1.55 10.41
C GLY A 25 3.90 1.94 11.88
N ASP A 26 3.49 3.19 12.13
CA ASP A 26 3.35 3.69 13.50
C ASP A 26 2.02 3.24 14.12
N LEU A 27 2.11 2.35 15.11
CA LEU A 27 0.95 1.82 15.83
C LEU A 27 0.34 2.80 16.83
N ASN A 28 1.01 3.92 17.11
CA ASN A 28 0.54 4.95 18.05
C ASN A 28 -0.37 6.00 17.40
N ILE A 29 -0.54 5.98 16.07
CA ILE A 29 -1.44 6.89 15.36
C ILE A 29 -2.87 6.69 15.88
N PRO A 30 -3.59 7.74 16.33
CA PRO A 30 -4.98 7.63 16.76
C PRO A 30 -5.88 7.00 15.67
N ARG A 31 -6.90 6.23 16.06
CA ARG A 31 -7.71 5.43 15.11
C ARG A 31 -8.39 6.30 14.05
N GLU A 32 -8.87 7.46 14.46
CA GLU A 32 -9.53 8.49 13.64
C GLU A 32 -8.62 9.08 12.56
N ARG A 33 -7.31 9.04 12.76
CA ARG A 33 -6.29 9.56 11.84
C ARG A 33 -5.62 8.48 11.01
N ARG A 34 -5.84 7.22 11.34
CA ARG A 34 -5.10 6.09 10.76
C ARG A 34 -5.72 5.63 9.45
N CYS A 35 -4.95 5.68 8.38
CA CYS A 35 -5.23 5.04 7.10
C CYS A 35 -4.45 3.75 6.96
N CYS A 36 -4.99 2.78 6.22
CA CYS A 36 -4.41 1.45 6.03
C CYS A 36 -4.28 1.14 4.54
N PHE A 37 -3.12 1.36 3.95
CA PHE A 37 -2.93 1.08 2.53
C PHE A 37 -2.28 -0.28 2.31
N GLY A 38 -2.61 -0.92 1.19
CA GLY A 38 -1.89 -2.08 0.68
C GLY A 38 -0.80 -1.66 -0.29
N ILE A 39 0.45 -2.05 -0.08
CA ILE A 39 1.55 -1.66 -0.97
C ILE A 39 2.07 -2.87 -1.75
N PHE A 40 1.90 -2.86 -3.07
CA PHE A 40 2.59 -3.78 -3.98
C PHE A 40 3.99 -3.28 -4.27
N TYR A 41 4.98 -4.16 -4.18
CA TYR A 41 6.36 -3.85 -4.50
C TYR A 41 6.68 -4.14 -5.99
N PRO A 42 7.78 -3.60 -6.53
CA PRO A 42 8.22 -3.91 -7.88
C PRO A 42 8.50 -5.41 -8.08
N GLU A 43 8.29 -5.91 -9.30
CA GLU A 43 8.43 -7.35 -9.62
C GLU A 43 9.84 -7.90 -9.38
N THR A 44 10.86 -7.05 -9.48
CA THR A 44 12.25 -7.41 -9.15
C THR A 44 12.44 -7.83 -7.69
N TYR A 45 11.49 -7.52 -6.80
CA TYR A 45 11.51 -7.88 -5.38
C TYR A 45 10.58 -9.04 -5.03
N GLN A 46 9.78 -9.58 -5.96
CA GLN A 46 8.88 -10.71 -5.72
C GLN A 46 8.88 -11.68 -6.89
N ASP A 47 9.20 -12.95 -6.64
CA ASP A 47 8.96 -14.05 -7.58
C ASP A 47 7.55 -13.90 -8.17
N MET A 48 7.44 -13.84 -9.49
CA MET A 48 6.24 -13.50 -10.27
C MET A 48 4.98 -14.33 -9.93
N GLY A 49 5.08 -15.36 -9.09
CA GLY A 49 3.97 -16.20 -8.62
C GLY A 49 3.37 -15.82 -7.25
N LYS A 50 3.88 -14.82 -6.52
CA LYS A 50 3.39 -14.45 -5.18
C LYS A 50 3.32 -12.95 -4.95
N MET A 51 2.79 -12.19 -5.91
CA MET A 51 2.60 -10.77 -5.69
C MET A 51 1.49 -10.52 -4.68
N ARG A 52 1.89 -10.10 -3.47
CA ARG A 52 0.96 -9.82 -2.38
C ARG A 52 1.26 -8.45 -1.78
N PRO A 53 0.24 -7.58 -1.64
CA PRO A 53 0.43 -6.26 -1.06
C PRO A 53 0.74 -6.37 0.44
N VAL A 54 1.52 -5.43 0.96
CA VAL A 54 1.78 -5.33 2.40
C VAL A 54 0.84 -4.28 3.00
N HIS A 55 0.10 -4.65 4.05
CA HIS A 55 -0.67 -3.69 4.83
C HIS A 55 0.27 -2.77 5.61
N MET A 56 0.05 -1.46 5.44
CA MET A 56 0.81 -0.43 6.13
C MET A 56 -0.12 0.68 6.68
N PHE A 57 0.19 1.16 7.88
CA PHE A 57 -0.53 2.26 8.52
C PHE A 57 0.18 3.60 8.33
N PHE A 58 -0.62 4.62 8.03
CA PHE A 58 -0.16 6.00 7.88
C PHE A 58 -1.14 6.96 8.53
N ASP A 59 -0.62 8.13 8.91
CA ASP A 59 -1.39 9.21 9.50
C ASP A 59 -1.89 10.13 8.39
N ARG A 60 -3.21 10.29 8.27
CA ARG A 60 -3.87 11.05 7.20
C ARG A 60 -3.46 12.53 7.15
N GLU A 61 -3.01 13.09 8.27
CA GLU A 61 -2.54 14.48 8.36
C GLU A 61 -1.08 14.63 7.91
N LYS A 62 -0.41 13.56 7.48
CA LYS A 62 0.96 13.62 6.96
C LYS A 62 0.98 13.71 5.43
N PRO A 63 2.04 14.28 4.85
CA PRO A 63 2.27 14.24 3.41
C PRO A 63 2.25 12.83 2.84
N ALA A 64 1.71 12.66 1.64
CA ALA A 64 1.68 11.37 0.93
C ALA A 64 3.09 10.81 0.68
N ALA A 65 4.12 11.65 0.66
CA ALA A 65 5.53 11.24 0.69
C ALA A 65 5.86 10.24 1.81
N LYS A 66 5.15 10.27 2.95
CA LYS A 66 5.35 9.32 4.06
C LYS A 66 4.98 7.89 3.70
N ILE A 67 4.05 7.68 2.76
CA ILE A 67 3.79 6.34 2.24
C ILE A 67 5.03 5.81 1.52
N LEU A 68 5.62 6.64 0.65
CA LEU A 68 6.78 6.25 -0.14
C LEU A 68 7.97 5.95 0.77
N GLU A 69 8.26 6.85 1.73
CA GLU A 69 9.33 6.67 2.71
C GLU A 69 9.15 5.39 3.52
N GLY A 70 7.93 5.13 4.03
CA GLY A 70 7.62 3.94 4.81
C GLY A 70 7.77 2.66 3.99
N ALA A 71 7.22 2.65 2.78
CA ALA A 71 7.29 1.49 1.88
C ALA A 71 8.75 1.17 1.49
N VAL A 72 9.54 2.17 1.14
CA VAL A 72 10.97 2.01 0.83
C VAL A 72 11.73 1.50 2.05
N ALA A 73 11.51 2.09 3.22
CA ALA A 73 12.19 1.67 4.45
C ALA A 73 11.87 0.22 4.82
N HIS A 74 10.61 -0.21 4.66
CA HIS A 74 10.21 -1.60 4.86
C HIS A 74 10.93 -2.56 3.91
N ALA A 75 11.18 -2.17 2.66
CA ALA A 75 11.98 -2.96 1.72
C ALA A 75 13.50 -2.90 1.97
N GLY A 76 13.95 -2.25 3.05
CA GLY A 76 15.37 -2.06 3.35
C GLY A 76 16.09 -1.13 2.38
N LEU A 77 15.35 -0.32 1.62
CA LEU A 77 15.88 0.60 0.63
C LEU A 77 16.10 2.00 1.25
N LYS A 78 16.85 2.85 0.56
CA LYS A 78 17.09 4.24 0.95
C LYS A 78 16.69 5.19 -0.16
N LEU A 79 16.08 6.31 0.23
CA LEU A 79 15.79 7.43 -0.66
C LEU A 79 16.79 8.55 -0.45
N GLU A 80 17.26 9.14 -1.53
CA GLU A 80 18.01 10.38 -1.56
C GLU A 80 17.37 11.34 -2.57
N LYS A 81 16.88 12.48 -2.10
CA LYS A 81 16.19 13.50 -2.94
C LYS A 81 15.05 12.92 -3.80
N GLY A 82 14.32 11.92 -3.27
CA GLY A 82 13.21 11.25 -3.98
C GLY A 82 13.64 10.19 -5.01
N MET A 83 14.92 9.86 -5.07
CA MET A 83 15.47 8.78 -5.90
C MET A 83 15.94 7.63 -5.01
N LEU A 84 15.84 6.39 -5.50
CA LEU A 84 16.42 5.26 -4.79
C LEU A 84 17.95 5.33 -4.86
N VAL A 85 18.62 5.23 -3.71
CA VAL A 85 20.08 5.17 -3.66
C VAL A 85 20.56 3.95 -4.46
N GLY A 86 21.50 4.18 -5.39
CA GLY A 86 22.03 3.12 -6.25
C GLY A 86 21.15 2.72 -7.44
N SER A 87 20.05 3.44 -7.70
CA SER A 87 19.24 3.25 -8.91
C SER A 87 19.04 4.58 -9.65
N PRO A 88 19.21 4.62 -10.98
CA PRO A 88 19.01 5.85 -11.75
C PRO A 88 17.52 6.23 -11.88
N GLY A 89 16.60 5.32 -11.54
CA GLY A 89 15.16 5.53 -11.67
C GLY A 89 14.54 6.19 -10.45
N LYS A 90 13.75 7.24 -10.67
CA LYS A 90 12.81 7.75 -9.66
C LYS A 90 11.82 6.64 -9.31
N ILE A 91 11.49 6.52 -8.03
CA ILE A 91 10.44 5.62 -7.56
C ILE A 91 9.19 6.44 -7.27
N ASN A 92 8.04 5.93 -7.69
CA ASN A 92 6.75 6.59 -7.50
C ASN A 92 5.73 5.60 -6.90
N LEU A 93 4.67 6.17 -6.33
CA LEU A 93 3.47 5.44 -5.92
C LEU A 93 2.41 5.67 -6.98
N PHE A 94 1.76 4.59 -7.39
CA PHE A 94 0.68 4.61 -8.37
C PHE A 94 -0.60 4.06 -7.75
N THR A 95 -1.75 4.57 -8.17
CA THR A 95 -3.05 3.97 -7.88
C THR A 95 -3.23 2.69 -8.71
N LEU A 96 -4.27 1.91 -8.40
CA LEU A 96 -4.64 0.76 -9.23
C LEU A 96 -5.03 1.16 -10.66
N ASP A 97 -5.43 2.40 -10.89
CA ASP A 97 -5.77 2.91 -12.22
C ASP A 97 -4.56 3.44 -13.00
N GLY A 98 -3.38 3.39 -12.39
CA GLY A 98 -2.12 3.79 -13.02
C GLY A 98 -1.77 5.27 -12.85
N ASP A 99 -2.57 6.02 -12.10
CA ASP A 99 -2.30 7.43 -11.81
C ASP A 99 -1.17 7.56 -10.79
N VAL A 100 -0.26 8.50 -11.02
CA VAL A 100 0.82 8.82 -10.06
C VAL A 100 0.24 9.57 -8.86
N LEU A 101 0.47 9.05 -7.67
CA LEU A 101 0.12 9.74 -6.44
C LEU A 101 1.02 10.96 -6.25
N ARG A 102 0.41 12.13 -6.07
CA ARG A 102 1.12 13.37 -5.77
C ARG A 102 1.66 13.33 -4.34
N LEU A 103 2.97 13.44 -4.19
CA LEU A 103 3.63 13.28 -2.88
C LEU A 103 3.75 14.60 -2.11
N ASP A 104 3.51 15.72 -2.78
CA ASP A 104 3.57 17.09 -2.23
C ASP A 104 2.35 17.46 -1.39
N LEU A 105 1.24 16.73 -1.54
CA LEU A 105 0.00 16.95 -0.82
C LEU A 105 -0.09 16.08 0.44
N GLU A 106 -0.89 16.52 1.39
CA GLU A 106 -1.29 15.71 2.54
C GLU A 106 -2.16 14.53 2.08
N LEU A 107 -2.07 13.42 2.81
CA LEU A 107 -2.87 12.23 2.51
C LEU A 107 -4.36 12.52 2.54
N GLU A 108 -4.81 13.33 3.49
CA GLU A 108 -6.19 13.76 3.60
C GLU A 108 -6.73 14.41 2.32
N ALA A 109 -5.91 15.18 1.59
CA ALA A 109 -6.34 15.80 0.33
C ALA A 109 -6.61 14.76 -0.79
N HIS A 110 -6.01 13.57 -0.68
CA HIS A 110 -6.27 12.46 -1.59
C HIS A 110 -7.45 11.59 -1.16
N LEU A 111 -7.78 11.58 0.14
CA LEU A 111 -8.85 10.73 0.66
C LEU A 111 -10.22 11.22 0.18
N GLY A 112 -11.02 10.30 -0.37
CA GLY A 112 -12.36 10.59 -0.89
C GLY A 112 -12.38 11.15 -2.32
N SER A 113 -11.22 11.45 -2.91
CA SER A 113 -11.09 11.87 -4.31
C SER A 113 -10.31 10.84 -5.12
N THR A 114 -9.02 10.67 -4.82
CA THR A 114 -8.08 9.79 -5.53
C THR A 114 -7.84 8.49 -4.78
N LEU A 115 -7.96 8.50 -3.44
CA LEU A 115 -7.70 7.36 -2.58
C LEU A 115 -8.87 7.07 -1.63
N HIS A 116 -9.08 5.80 -1.35
CA HIS A 116 -9.88 5.32 -0.23
C HIS A 116 -8.95 4.92 0.93
N PRO A 117 -9.32 5.05 2.22
CA PRO A 117 -8.47 4.69 3.37
C PRO A 117 -7.96 3.24 3.41
N SER A 118 -8.49 2.36 2.55
CA SER A 118 -8.09 0.95 2.34
C SER A 118 -7.54 0.68 0.95
N SER A 119 -7.17 1.72 0.19
CA SER A 119 -6.69 1.58 -1.18
C SER A 119 -5.40 0.77 -1.27
N VAL A 120 -5.24 0.11 -2.40
CA VAL A 120 -3.99 -0.51 -2.82
C VAL A 120 -3.20 0.49 -3.66
N LEU A 121 -1.91 0.58 -3.39
CA LEU A 121 -0.94 1.38 -4.10
C LEU A 121 0.16 0.48 -4.65
N ILE A 122 0.71 0.88 -5.80
CA ILE A 122 1.77 0.16 -6.50
C ILE A 122 3.03 1.00 -6.40
N LEU A 123 4.05 0.45 -5.76
CA LEU A 123 5.38 1.04 -5.73
C LEU A 123 6.15 0.56 -6.96
N GLU A 124 6.55 1.48 -7.83
CA GLU A 124 7.24 1.13 -9.07
C GLU A 124 8.28 2.19 -9.48
N LYS A 125 9.30 1.75 -10.23
CA LYS A 125 10.30 2.63 -10.82
C LYS A 125 9.78 3.28 -12.10
N GLY A 126 10.21 4.52 -12.34
CA GLY A 126 9.82 5.30 -13.52
C GLY A 126 8.53 6.08 -13.30
N ASN A 127 8.04 6.72 -14.37
CA ASN A 127 6.93 7.67 -14.30
C ASN A 127 5.59 7.11 -14.81
N ARG A 128 5.56 5.84 -15.22
CA ARG A 128 4.39 5.15 -15.76
C ARG A 128 4.44 3.67 -15.42
N LEU A 129 3.29 3.08 -15.15
CA LEU A 129 3.13 1.63 -15.10
C LEU A 129 2.90 1.08 -16.51
N SER A 130 3.35 -0.16 -16.76
CA SER A 130 2.90 -0.89 -17.94
C SER A 130 1.48 -1.43 -17.72
N ASP A 131 0.72 -1.58 -18.80
CA ASP A 131 -0.63 -2.15 -18.74
C ASP A 131 -0.60 -3.59 -18.20
N GLU A 132 0.46 -4.34 -18.51
CA GLU A 132 0.72 -5.69 -17.99
C GLU A 132 0.85 -5.68 -16.47
N ARG A 133 1.59 -4.71 -15.91
CA ARG A 133 1.75 -4.54 -14.46
C ARG A 133 0.41 -4.23 -13.79
N ILE A 134 -0.35 -3.30 -14.37
CA ILE A 134 -1.67 -2.93 -13.86
C ILE A 134 -2.60 -4.15 -13.87
N ALA A 135 -2.65 -4.89 -14.98
CA ALA A 135 -3.48 -6.09 -15.11
C ALA A 135 -3.08 -7.17 -14.09
N CYS A 136 -1.78 -7.41 -13.91
CA CYS A 136 -1.25 -8.38 -12.95
C CYS A 136 -1.65 -8.00 -11.51
N VAL A 137 -1.45 -6.73 -11.13
CA VAL A 137 -1.81 -6.26 -9.78
C VAL A 137 -3.33 -6.30 -9.57
N LYS A 138 -4.14 -5.92 -10.56
CA LYS A 138 -5.61 -5.99 -10.46
C LYS A 138 -6.08 -7.43 -10.28
N ALA A 139 -5.50 -8.39 -11.00
CA ALA A 139 -5.80 -9.80 -10.81
C ALA A 139 -5.42 -10.29 -9.41
N ALA A 140 -4.20 -9.98 -8.94
CA ALA A 140 -3.75 -10.36 -7.59
C ALA A 140 -4.56 -9.70 -6.46
N ALA A 141 -5.02 -8.47 -6.67
CA ALA A 141 -5.88 -7.76 -5.73
C ALA A 141 -7.31 -8.33 -5.69
N ALA A 142 -7.84 -8.82 -6.83
CA ALA A 142 -9.14 -9.46 -6.91
C ALA A 142 -9.16 -10.83 -6.22
N ASP A 143 -8.06 -11.57 -6.28
CA ASP A 143 -7.91 -12.86 -5.57
C ASP A 143 -7.77 -12.69 -4.05
N SER A 144 -7.46 -11.47 -3.57
CA SER A 144 -7.35 -11.18 -2.15
C SER A 144 -8.74 -11.04 -1.51
N PRO A 145 -9.12 -11.90 -0.53
CA PRO A 145 -10.48 -11.91 0.03
C PRO A 145 -10.85 -10.68 0.89
N SER A 146 -10.07 -9.61 0.86
CA SER A 146 -10.41 -8.30 1.45
C SER A 146 -10.97 -7.29 0.44
N ALA A 147 -11.10 -7.65 -0.84
CA ALA A 147 -11.83 -6.86 -1.83
C ALA A 147 -13.37 -6.87 -1.65
N GLY A 148 -13.87 -7.48 -0.57
CA GLY A 148 -15.29 -7.62 -0.25
C GLY A 148 -15.86 -6.57 0.72
N CYS A 149 -15.29 -5.37 0.81
CA CYS A 149 -15.90 -4.24 1.53
C CYS A 149 -15.92 -2.98 0.65
N ALA A 150 -16.49 -3.11 -0.54
CA ALA A 150 -17.14 -2.03 -1.26
C ALA A 150 -18.33 -2.64 -2.00
N MET A 151 -19.51 -2.05 -1.86
CA MET A 151 -20.84 -2.50 -2.32
C MET A 151 -21.62 -3.42 -1.36
N MET A 152 -22.16 -2.83 -0.30
CA MET A 152 -23.61 -2.56 -0.17
C MET A 152 -23.85 -1.52 0.93
#